data_AF-A0A8J4CQX2-F1
#
_entry.id   AF-A0A8J4CQX2-F1
#
_cell.length_a   1.000
_cell.length_b   1.000
_cell.length_c   1.000
_cell.angle_alpha   90.00
_cell.angle_beta   90.00
_cell.angle_gamma   90.00
#
_symmetry.space_group_name_H-M   'P 1'
#
loop_
_entity.id
_entity.type
_entity.pdbx_description
1 polymer ?
#
loop_
_entity_poly.entity_id
_entity_poly.type
_entity_poly.pdbx_seq_one_letter_code
_entity_poly.pdbx_strand_id
1 'polypeptide(L)'
;MYDGSSTDVAASPGLLRASGRGLGIMRQRPEYDEQRIWNMEVESGWREVTSWGPNCSEPVRGTDAFQFRPGLDRDSVLRVWIAELFRSTELHHVADEKLYGIDLLRFVPDAKESEPDPCHHQFIRGLANVTVPMAVGPNGNGSSEAAHGVPLLMSLPHYCLVDETVTAALEGMLCDPPRHGIFLDVEPTTGVTMRAAKRLQLSSQLTTSARSTLEPFIRNSLILPIFWAEEASQVSGVQAALFRSSVYTAQHIVTAVRTWSYPAAAAAMALAVLALSVAGVLGAQQRRRPQRPASLSAGNTDGIDTNGARRDAIRPFAPVPPPPTSAQTVVASSSAMGMRSAALAPAAADSAGEITMDVREDGEGFGLVRD
;
A
#
# COMPACT_ATOMS: atom_id res chain seq x y z
N MET A 1 -11.04 -35.45 57.21
CA MET A 1 -9.79 -35.84 57.89
C MET A 1 -8.69 -35.07 57.15
N TYR A 2 -8.63 -33.74 57.33
CA TYR A 2 -7.76 -32.99 58.27
C TYR A 2 -6.30 -33.45 58.15
N ASP A 3 -5.36 -32.62 57.72
CA ASP A 3 -4.92 -31.34 58.30
C ASP A 3 -4.04 -30.63 57.23
N GLY A 4 -3.90 -29.32 57.04
CA GLY A 4 -4.14 -28.14 57.85
C GLY A 4 -2.95 -27.19 57.68
N SER A 5 -3.21 -25.95 57.27
CA SER A 5 -2.56 -24.74 57.81
C SER A 5 -3.02 -23.51 57.04
N SER A 6 -3.94 -22.81 57.69
CA SER A 6 -4.29 -21.41 57.51
C SER A 6 -3.19 -20.52 58.14
N THR A 7 -2.95 -19.32 57.60
CA THR A 7 -3.20 -18.04 58.33
C THR A 7 -2.80 -16.79 57.52
N ASP A 8 -3.84 -16.00 57.22
CA ASP A 8 -4.03 -14.56 57.48
C ASP A 8 -3.00 -13.48 57.08
N VAL A 9 -3.45 -12.67 56.11
CA VAL A 9 -3.79 -11.22 56.19
C VAL A 9 -3.02 -10.33 57.18
N ALA A 10 -2.36 -9.30 56.64
CA ALA A 10 -2.31 -7.98 57.27
C ALA A 10 -2.18 -6.87 56.20
N ALA A 11 -3.16 -5.96 56.20
CA ALA A 11 -3.12 -4.69 55.48
C ALA A 11 -2.61 -3.58 56.41
N SER A 12 -1.78 -2.66 55.90
CA SER A 12 -1.86 -1.23 56.21
C SER A 12 -1.01 -0.37 55.25
N PRO A 13 -1.40 0.91 55.02
CA PRO A 13 -0.89 1.75 53.96
C PRO A 13 0.09 2.83 54.45
N GLY A 14 0.86 3.38 53.51
CA GLY A 14 1.37 4.75 53.60
C GLY A 14 2.89 4.88 53.43
N LEU A 15 3.31 5.44 52.29
CA LEU A 15 3.99 6.74 52.26
C LEU A 15 4.28 7.15 50.81
N LEU A 16 3.64 8.26 50.42
CA LEU A 16 3.88 9.02 49.20
C LEU A 16 5.35 9.45 49.13
N ARG A 17 6.02 9.13 48.02
CA ARG A 17 7.23 9.85 47.60
C ARG A 17 7.01 10.40 46.21
N ALA A 18 6.82 11.71 46.15
CA ALA A 18 6.79 12.47 44.92
C ALA A 18 8.15 12.39 44.23
N SER A 19 8.18 12.01 42.96
CA SER A 19 9.34 12.29 42.11
C SER A 19 8.91 12.53 40.66
N GLY A 20 9.17 13.76 40.21
CA GLY A 20 9.58 14.08 38.84
C GLY A 20 8.53 13.88 37.76
N ARG A 21 7.91 14.98 37.33
CA ARG A 21 7.40 15.12 35.96
C ARG A 21 8.58 14.96 35.00
N GLY A 22 8.81 13.74 34.53
CA GLY A 22 9.61 13.49 33.34
C GLY A 22 8.77 13.91 32.13
N LEU A 23 9.28 14.82 31.31
CA LEU A 23 8.81 15.03 29.96
C LEU A 23 8.70 13.65 29.30
N GLY A 24 7.50 13.29 28.85
CA GLY A 24 7.30 12.10 28.03
C GLY A 24 8.17 12.23 26.79
N ILE A 25 9.30 11.53 26.79
CA ILE A 25 10.04 11.21 25.57
C ILE A 25 9.00 10.55 24.67
N MET A 26 8.64 11.21 23.56
CA MET A 26 7.92 10.56 22.49
C MET A 26 8.70 9.28 22.19
N ARG A 27 8.13 8.15 22.61
CA ARG A 27 8.63 6.82 22.26
C ARG A 27 8.70 6.86 20.74
N GLN A 28 9.92 6.87 20.18
CA GLN A 28 10.12 6.79 18.74
C GLN A 28 9.25 5.64 18.27
N ARG A 29 8.24 5.94 17.44
CA ARG A 29 7.49 4.87 16.79
C ARG A 29 8.53 4.01 16.08
N PRO A 30 8.40 2.67 16.11
CA PRO A 30 9.28 1.85 15.30
C PRO A 30 9.26 2.41 13.88
N GLU A 31 10.44 2.70 13.37
CA GLU A 31 10.66 3.17 12.00
C GLU A 31 9.95 2.17 11.09
N TYR A 32 8.87 2.61 10.45
CA TYR A 32 8.11 1.78 9.53
C TYR A 32 8.98 1.58 8.30
N ASP A 33 9.47 0.36 8.11
CA ASP A 33 10.11 -0.01 6.86
C ASP A 33 9.02 0.00 5.77
N GLU A 34 9.02 1.04 4.94
CA GLU A 34 8.06 1.23 3.84
C GLU A 34 8.09 0.08 2.82
N GLN A 35 9.12 -0.76 2.82
CA GLN A 35 9.15 -1.96 1.99
C GLN A 35 8.40 -3.14 2.62
N ARG A 36 8.32 -3.21 3.96
CA ARG A 36 7.59 -4.28 4.64
C ARG A 36 6.08 -4.20 4.46
N ILE A 37 5.51 -2.99 4.32
CA ILE A 37 4.05 -2.83 4.21
C ILE A 37 3.45 -3.48 2.96
N TRP A 38 4.26 -3.71 1.93
CA TRP A 38 3.83 -4.31 0.67
C TRP A 38 3.99 -5.83 0.66
N ASN A 39 4.65 -6.41 1.67
CA ASN A 39 4.91 -7.84 1.72
C ASN A 39 3.97 -8.53 2.71
N MET A 40 3.41 -9.64 2.26
CA MET A 40 2.75 -10.62 3.12
C MET A 40 3.79 -11.27 4.04
N GLU A 41 3.46 -11.36 5.32
CA GLU A 41 4.24 -12.10 6.32
C GLU A 41 3.48 -13.30 6.88
N VAL A 42 2.16 -13.35 6.67
CA VAL A 42 1.24 -14.37 7.20
C VAL A 42 0.19 -14.67 6.16
N GLU A 43 -0.03 -15.97 5.90
CA GLU A 43 -1.13 -16.49 5.10
C GLU A 43 -1.99 -17.36 6.01
N SER A 44 -3.29 -17.06 6.14
CA SER A 44 -4.25 -17.89 6.90
C SER A 44 -3.78 -18.36 8.30
N GLY A 45 -2.93 -17.56 8.96
CA GLY A 45 -2.41 -17.82 10.31
C GLY A 45 -1.00 -18.44 10.38
N TRP A 46 -0.38 -18.83 9.26
CA TRP A 46 1.00 -19.35 9.21
C TRP A 46 1.96 -18.39 8.50
N ARG A 47 3.24 -18.46 8.85
CA ARG A 47 4.32 -17.59 8.31
C ARG A 47 5.24 -18.28 7.32
N GLU A 48 5.20 -19.60 7.30
CA GLU A 48 6.00 -20.44 6.44
C GLU A 48 5.25 -21.76 6.20
N VAL A 49 5.63 -22.43 5.11
CA VAL A 49 5.20 -23.77 4.76
C VAL A 49 6.37 -24.70 5.05
N THR A 50 6.23 -25.56 6.06
CA THR A 50 7.27 -26.50 6.52
C THR A 50 6.98 -27.94 6.10
N SER A 51 5.79 -28.20 5.56
CA SER A 51 5.40 -29.54 5.13
C SER A 51 6.15 -30.03 3.89
N TRP A 52 6.87 -29.18 3.16
CA TRP A 52 7.68 -29.61 2.02
C TRP A 52 8.75 -30.65 2.37
N GLY A 53 9.30 -30.59 3.58
CA GLY A 53 10.25 -31.59 4.06
C GLY A 53 11.14 -31.05 5.18
N PRO A 54 11.95 -31.90 5.82
CA PRO A 54 12.71 -31.54 7.02
C PRO A 54 13.71 -30.39 6.83
N ASN A 55 14.15 -30.14 5.59
CA ASN A 55 15.08 -29.05 5.24
C ASN A 55 14.51 -28.10 4.17
N CYS A 56 13.21 -28.16 3.94
CA CYS A 56 12.52 -27.40 2.92
C CYS A 56 11.39 -26.64 3.58
N SER A 57 11.63 -25.34 3.81
CA SER A 57 10.59 -24.42 4.23
C SER A 57 10.50 -23.27 3.26
N GLU A 58 9.26 -22.87 2.95
CA GLU A 58 9.00 -21.70 2.11
C GLU A 58 8.32 -20.64 2.98
N PRO A 59 9.01 -19.55 3.31
CA PRO A 59 8.41 -18.45 4.06
C PRO A 59 7.36 -17.74 3.21
N VAL A 60 6.28 -17.28 3.84
CA VAL A 60 5.30 -16.40 3.20
C VAL A 60 5.97 -15.06 2.97
N ARG A 61 6.17 -14.69 1.69
CA ARG A 61 6.83 -13.45 1.28
C ARG A 61 6.37 -12.98 -0.10
N GLY A 62 6.52 -11.69 -0.37
CA GLY A 62 5.98 -11.05 -1.58
C GLY A 62 4.58 -10.52 -1.36
N THR A 63 3.94 -10.05 -2.42
CA THR A 63 2.60 -9.45 -2.37
C THR A 63 1.52 -10.48 -2.75
N ASP A 64 0.26 -10.10 -2.64
CA ASP A 64 -0.89 -10.85 -3.18
C ASP A 64 -1.15 -10.55 -4.67
N ALA A 65 -0.23 -9.84 -5.34
CA ALA A 65 -0.31 -9.37 -6.73
C ALA A 65 -1.38 -8.29 -7.03
N PHE A 66 -2.14 -7.80 -6.05
CA PHE A 66 -3.08 -6.69 -6.30
C PHE A 66 -2.37 -5.35 -6.35
N GLN A 67 -1.40 -5.14 -5.46
CA GLN A 67 -0.60 -3.93 -5.42
C GLN A 67 0.82 -4.22 -4.92
N PHE A 68 1.78 -3.60 -5.60
CA PHE A 68 3.20 -3.62 -5.27
C PHE A 68 3.65 -2.27 -4.72
N ARG A 69 4.93 -2.18 -4.33
CA ARG A 69 5.53 -0.91 -3.94
C ARG A 69 5.41 0.14 -5.07
N PRO A 70 5.24 1.43 -4.74
CA PRO A 70 5.29 2.52 -5.71
C PRO A 70 6.66 2.65 -6.39
N GLY A 71 6.69 3.31 -7.55
CA GLY A 71 7.93 3.66 -8.25
C GLY A 71 8.66 2.47 -8.88
N LEU A 72 7.91 1.58 -9.53
CA LEU A 72 8.45 0.48 -10.30
C LEU A 72 9.10 0.96 -11.59
N ASP A 73 10.12 0.23 -12.03
CA ASP A 73 10.81 0.39 -13.30
C ASP A 73 10.96 -0.97 -13.99
N ARG A 74 11.59 -0.98 -15.17
CA ARG A 74 11.78 -2.20 -15.97
C ARG A 74 12.74 -3.20 -15.34
N ASP A 75 13.62 -2.75 -14.44
CA ASP A 75 14.59 -3.60 -13.73
C ASP A 75 14.02 -4.16 -12.41
N SER A 76 12.82 -3.70 -12.02
CA SER A 76 12.16 -4.15 -10.80
C SER A 76 11.80 -5.63 -10.89
N VAL A 77 12.17 -6.39 -9.86
CA VAL A 77 11.69 -7.76 -9.65
C VAL A 77 10.50 -7.72 -8.69
N LEU A 78 9.40 -8.35 -9.09
CA LEU A 78 8.19 -8.44 -8.28
C LEU A 78 8.10 -9.84 -7.68
N ARG A 79 7.87 -9.94 -6.37
CA ARG A 79 7.63 -11.21 -5.70
C ARG A 79 6.17 -11.33 -5.33
N VAL A 80 5.56 -12.47 -5.62
CA VAL A 80 4.16 -12.76 -5.34
C VAL A 80 4.07 -14.06 -4.56
N TRP A 81 3.21 -14.09 -3.53
CA TRP A 81 2.82 -15.30 -2.84
C TRP A 81 1.66 -15.97 -3.59
N ILE A 82 1.83 -17.23 -3.99
CA ILE A 82 0.79 -18.01 -4.66
C ILE A 82 0.31 -19.08 -3.68
N ALA A 83 -0.84 -18.82 -3.05
CA ALA A 83 -1.40 -19.69 -2.01
C ALA A 83 -1.68 -21.11 -2.53
N GLU A 84 -2.11 -21.25 -3.79
CA GLU A 84 -2.39 -22.53 -4.42
C GLU A 84 -1.14 -23.39 -4.64
N LEU A 85 0.02 -22.75 -4.80
CA LEU A 85 1.31 -23.42 -4.96
C LEU A 85 2.08 -23.53 -3.64
N PHE A 86 1.60 -22.93 -2.55
CA PHE A 86 2.29 -22.86 -1.25
C PHE A 86 3.72 -22.32 -1.35
N ARG A 87 3.95 -21.38 -2.29
CA ARG A 87 5.26 -20.77 -2.51
C ARG A 87 5.19 -19.35 -3.04
N SER A 88 6.30 -18.64 -2.87
CA SER A 88 6.54 -17.38 -3.57
C SER A 88 7.12 -17.63 -4.95
N THR A 89 6.88 -16.69 -5.87
CA THR A 89 7.46 -16.67 -7.20
C THR A 89 7.95 -15.27 -7.56
N GLU A 90 8.99 -15.18 -8.37
CA GLU A 90 9.47 -13.91 -8.93
C GLU A 90 8.93 -13.68 -10.34
N LEU A 91 8.57 -12.42 -10.63
CA LEU A 91 8.12 -11.97 -11.94
C LEU A 91 9.04 -10.88 -12.47
N HIS A 92 9.30 -10.93 -13.78
CA HIS A 92 10.15 -10.00 -14.51
C HIS A 92 9.39 -9.26 -15.60
N HIS A 93 9.83 -8.02 -15.84
CA HIS A 93 9.32 -7.21 -16.93
C HIS A 93 9.65 -7.84 -18.29
N VAL A 94 8.66 -7.86 -19.19
CA VAL A 94 8.84 -8.37 -20.56
C VAL A 94 8.31 -7.43 -21.64
N ALA A 95 7.39 -6.53 -21.30
CA ALA A 95 6.80 -5.60 -22.27
C ALA A 95 6.22 -4.35 -21.60
N ASP A 96 6.16 -3.27 -22.36
CA ASP A 96 5.39 -2.07 -22.00
C ASP A 96 4.02 -2.15 -22.66
N GLU A 97 2.97 -1.92 -21.89
CA GLU A 97 1.58 -2.06 -22.30
C GLU A 97 0.83 -0.74 -22.09
N LYS A 98 -0.29 -0.58 -22.79
CA LYS A 98 -1.18 0.58 -22.62
C LYS A 98 -2.62 0.15 -22.53
N LEU A 99 -3.29 0.55 -21.44
CA LEU A 99 -4.69 0.23 -21.19
C LEU A 99 -5.46 1.50 -20.84
N TYR A 100 -6.46 1.86 -21.65
CA TYR A 100 -7.26 3.09 -21.47
C TYR A 100 -6.43 4.38 -21.30
N GLY A 101 -5.24 4.42 -21.93
CA GLY A 101 -4.29 5.53 -21.84
C GLY A 101 -3.47 5.59 -20.54
N ILE A 102 -3.44 4.51 -19.76
CA ILE A 102 -2.53 4.28 -18.63
C ILE A 102 -1.35 3.47 -19.16
N ASP A 103 -0.13 3.91 -18.88
CA ASP A 103 1.10 3.20 -19.22
C ASP A 103 1.37 2.12 -18.16
N LEU A 104 1.62 0.89 -18.60
CA LEU A 104 1.76 -0.29 -17.74
C LEU A 104 3.05 -1.04 -18.06
N LEU A 105 3.60 -1.71 -17.05
CA LEU A 105 4.69 -2.67 -17.20
C LEU A 105 4.10 -4.07 -17.09
N ARG A 106 4.30 -4.90 -18.12
CA ARG A 106 3.90 -6.32 -18.10
C ARG A 106 4.99 -7.16 -17.44
N PHE A 107 4.59 -7.88 -16.41
CA PHE A 107 5.40 -8.84 -15.67
C PHE A 107 4.88 -10.26 -15.90
N VAL A 108 5.81 -11.21 -16.06
CA VAL A 108 5.52 -12.66 -16.16
C VAL A 108 6.45 -13.43 -15.22
N PRO A 109 6.08 -14.65 -14.76
CA PRO A 109 6.95 -15.46 -13.92
C PRO A 109 8.33 -15.72 -14.56
N ASP A 110 9.42 -15.72 -13.77
CA ASP A 110 10.75 -16.11 -14.26
C ASP A 110 10.68 -17.55 -14.81
N ALA A 111 11.31 -17.80 -15.96
CA ALA A 111 11.45 -19.14 -16.51
C ALA A 111 12.10 -20.12 -15.51
N LYS A 112 12.97 -19.62 -14.62
CA LYS A 112 13.59 -20.43 -13.54
C LYS A 112 12.58 -21.06 -12.59
N GLU A 113 11.40 -20.45 -12.43
CA GLU A 113 10.34 -20.96 -11.55
C GLU A 113 9.80 -22.31 -12.04
N SER A 114 9.96 -22.59 -13.34
CA SER A 114 9.57 -23.84 -13.97
C SER A 114 10.67 -24.91 -13.93
N GLU A 115 11.90 -24.59 -13.51
CA GLU A 115 13.00 -25.57 -13.49
C GLU A 115 12.85 -26.59 -12.34
N PRO A 116 13.43 -27.80 -12.45
CA PRO A 116 13.34 -28.79 -11.37
C PRO A 116 13.86 -28.26 -10.03
N ASP A 117 13.07 -28.45 -8.99
CA ASP A 117 13.36 -28.08 -7.61
C ASP A 117 13.01 -29.25 -6.68
N PRO A 118 14.01 -30.04 -6.26
CA PRO A 118 13.81 -31.16 -5.34
C PRO A 118 13.22 -30.75 -3.99
N CYS A 119 13.41 -29.50 -3.56
CA CYS A 119 12.95 -29.03 -2.27
C CYS A 119 11.42 -28.92 -2.21
N HIS A 120 10.81 -28.62 -3.35
CA HIS A 120 9.36 -28.49 -3.53
C HIS A 120 8.77 -29.65 -4.34
N HIS A 121 9.47 -30.79 -4.40
CA HIS A 121 9.08 -32.00 -5.13
C HIS A 121 8.77 -31.77 -6.63
N GLN A 122 9.34 -30.73 -7.23
CA GLN A 122 9.20 -30.40 -8.65
C GLN A 122 10.31 -31.11 -9.43
N PHE A 123 10.05 -32.32 -9.91
CA PHE A 123 11.05 -33.12 -10.63
C PHE A 123 10.95 -33.01 -12.15
N ILE A 124 9.81 -32.52 -12.65
CA ILE A 124 9.55 -32.31 -14.07
C ILE A 124 9.43 -30.82 -14.30
N ARG A 125 10.10 -30.33 -15.35
CA ARG A 125 10.05 -28.92 -15.72
C ARG A 125 8.60 -28.48 -15.97
N GLY A 126 8.23 -27.32 -15.45
CA GLY A 126 6.90 -26.70 -15.61
C GLY A 126 5.78 -27.39 -14.83
N LEU A 127 6.07 -28.42 -14.04
CA LEU A 127 5.08 -29.22 -13.33
C LEU A 127 5.35 -29.21 -11.83
N ALA A 128 4.72 -28.27 -11.14
CA ALA A 128 4.80 -28.13 -9.70
C ALA A 128 4.03 -29.26 -9.00
N ASN A 129 4.59 -29.82 -7.94
CA ASN A 129 3.93 -30.85 -7.14
C ASN A 129 3.43 -30.25 -5.84
N VAL A 130 2.12 -30.12 -5.68
CA VAL A 130 1.48 -29.53 -4.49
C VAL A 130 0.86 -30.56 -3.55
N THR A 131 1.09 -31.85 -3.84
CA THR A 131 0.49 -32.99 -3.10
C THR A 131 0.67 -32.87 -1.60
N VAL A 132 1.91 -32.66 -1.16
CA VAL A 132 2.29 -32.69 0.26
C VAL A 132 1.61 -31.58 1.07
N PRO A 133 1.79 -30.29 0.74
CA PRO A 133 1.13 -29.23 1.51
C PRO A 133 -0.40 -29.28 1.40
N MET A 134 -0.96 -29.78 0.30
CA MET A 134 -2.41 -29.99 0.20
C MET A 134 -2.92 -31.12 1.10
N ALA A 135 -2.16 -32.20 1.25
CA ALA A 135 -2.59 -33.38 2.00
C ALA A 135 -2.53 -33.18 3.52
N VAL A 136 -1.43 -32.60 4.02
CA VAL A 136 -1.18 -32.46 5.47
C VAL A 136 -1.25 -31.02 5.98
N GLY A 137 -1.50 -30.06 5.08
CA GLY A 137 -1.49 -28.64 5.37
C GLY A 137 -0.08 -28.03 5.38
N PRO A 138 0.03 -26.69 5.49
CA PRO A 138 1.29 -25.94 5.41
C PRO A 138 2.35 -26.36 6.43
N ASN A 139 1.93 -26.73 7.65
CA ASN A 139 2.81 -27.12 8.76
C ASN A 139 2.64 -28.58 9.17
N GLY A 140 2.05 -29.39 8.29
CA GLY A 140 1.89 -30.82 8.51
C GLY A 140 3.21 -31.57 8.42
N ASN A 141 3.23 -32.81 8.93
CA ASN A 141 4.40 -33.67 8.79
C ASN A 141 4.48 -34.24 7.36
N GLY A 142 5.24 -33.55 6.50
CA GLY A 142 5.51 -33.95 5.12
C GLY A 142 6.25 -35.27 4.95
N SER A 143 6.89 -35.79 6.00
CA SER A 143 7.56 -37.10 5.94
C SER A 143 6.63 -38.28 6.20
N SER A 144 5.35 -38.03 6.49
CA SER A 144 4.38 -39.10 6.76
C SER A 144 3.89 -39.74 5.47
N GLU A 145 3.54 -41.02 5.50
CA GLU A 145 2.97 -41.71 4.33
C GLU A 145 1.70 -41.03 3.81
N ALA A 146 0.89 -40.48 4.73
CA ALA A 146 -0.32 -39.72 4.40
C ALA A 146 -0.06 -38.44 3.58
N ALA A 147 1.15 -37.86 3.67
CA ALA A 147 1.53 -36.68 2.93
C ALA A 147 1.68 -36.92 1.42
N HIS A 148 1.89 -38.18 1.01
CA HIS A 148 2.18 -38.54 -0.38
C HIS A 148 0.99 -39.17 -1.12
N GLY A 149 -0.24 -38.92 -0.65
CA GLY A 149 -1.49 -39.55 -1.11
C GLY A 149 -1.81 -39.46 -2.61
N VAL A 150 -2.86 -38.74 -2.99
CA VAL A 150 -3.22 -38.58 -4.41
C VAL A 150 -2.29 -37.53 -5.02
N PRO A 151 -1.51 -37.84 -6.08
CA PRO A 151 -0.62 -36.85 -6.67
C PRO A 151 -1.41 -35.67 -7.25
N LEU A 152 -1.19 -34.48 -6.73
CA LEU A 152 -1.75 -33.22 -7.22
C LEU A 152 -0.63 -32.37 -7.81
N LEU A 153 -0.72 -32.14 -9.11
CA LEU A 153 0.30 -31.50 -9.92
C LEU A 153 -0.30 -30.26 -10.57
N MET A 154 0.42 -29.14 -10.54
CA MET A 154 0.01 -27.88 -11.16
C MET A 154 0.96 -27.48 -12.29
N SER A 155 0.40 -26.98 -13.38
CA SER A 155 1.14 -26.49 -14.54
C SER A 155 0.38 -25.33 -15.19
N LEU A 156 0.92 -24.74 -16.24
CA LEU A 156 0.15 -23.86 -17.11
C LEU A 156 -0.85 -24.68 -17.96
N PRO A 157 -1.96 -24.08 -18.43
CA PRO A 157 -2.94 -24.77 -19.29
C PRO A 157 -2.31 -25.44 -20.50
N HIS A 158 -2.86 -26.60 -20.84
CA HIS A 158 -2.38 -27.47 -21.92
C HIS A 158 -0.89 -27.83 -21.78
N TYR A 159 -0.40 -27.90 -20.53
CA TYR A 159 1.00 -28.20 -20.21
C TYR A 159 2.00 -27.27 -20.89
N CYS A 160 1.65 -25.99 -21.03
CA CYS A 160 2.60 -24.98 -21.50
C CYS A 160 3.88 -24.96 -20.65
N LEU A 161 5.04 -24.95 -21.31
CA LEU A 161 6.38 -24.97 -20.69
C LEU A 161 6.72 -26.25 -19.90
N VAL A 162 5.86 -27.27 -19.95
CA VAL A 162 6.14 -28.58 -19.35
C VAL A 162 7.00 -29.40 -20.29
N ASP A 163 7.83 -30.28 -19.72
CA ASP A 163 8.60 -31.26 -20.49
C ASP A 163 7.68 -32.08 -21.42
N GLU A 164 8.07 -32.17 -22.70
CA GLU A 164 7.27 -32.84 -23.74
C GLU A 164 7.04 -34.33 -23.45
N THR A 165 7.84 -34.96 -22.59
CA THR A 165 7.61 -36.34 -22.16
C THR A 165 6.26 -36.54 -21.47
N VAL A 166 5.70 -35.49 -20.84
CA VAL A 166 4.37 -35.53 -20.23
C VAL A 166 3.26 -35.48 -21.29
N THR A 167 3.43 -34.63 -22.30
CA THR A 167 2.42 -34.42 -23.35
C THR A 167 2.46 -35.46 -24.45
N ALA A 168 3.60 -36.15 -24.66
CA ALA A 168 3.78 -37.17 -25.70
C ALA A 168 2.78 -38.33 -25.62
N ALA A 169 2.21 -38.57 -24.44
CA ALA A 169 1.21 -39.62 -24.20
C ALA A 169 -0.24 -39.13 -24.24
N LEU A 170 -0.47 -37.86 -24.55
CA LEU A 170 -1.79 -37.20 -24.50
C LEU A 170 -2.14 -36.61 -25.87
N GLU A 171 -3.40 -36.72 -26.24
CA GLU A 171 -3.97 -36.01 -27.39
C GLU A 171 -4.71 -34.75 -26.93
N GLY A 172 -4.76 -33.71 -27.76
CA GLY A 172 -5.48 -32.45 -27.46
C GLY A 172 -4.72 -31.44 -26.59
N MET A 173 -3.47 -31.71 -26.21
CA MET A 173 -2.62 -30.75 -25.50
C MET A 173 -1.96 -29.80 -26.50
N LEU A 174 -2.52 -28.59 -26.65
CA LEU A 174 -2.02 -27.56 -27.55
C LEU A 174 -1.69 -26.30 -26.76
N CYS A 175 -0.40 -26.09 -26.46
CA CYS A 175 0.04 -24.88 -25.78
C CYS A 175 -0.01 -23.66 -26.72
N ASP A 176 -0.72 -22.60 -26.31
CA ASP A 176 -0.71 -21.28 -26.93
C ASP A 176 -0.21 -20.25 -25.89
N PRO A 177 1.07 -19.82 -25.92
CA PRO A 177 1.65 -19.00 -24.86
C PRO A 177 0.90 -17.68 -24.57
N PRO A 178 0.45 -16.90 -25.57
CA PRO A 178 -0.45 -15.76 -25.34
C PRO A 178 -1.73 -16.08 -24.56
N ARG A 179 -2.34 -17.26 -24.77
CA ARG A 179 -3.60 -17.65 -24.14
C ARG A 179 -3.43 -18.38 -22.82
N HIS A 180 -2.32 -19.09 -22.63
CA HIS A 180 -2.11 -19.98 -21.48
C HIS A 180 -1.02 -19.46 -20.53
N GLY A 181 -0.33 -18.38 -20.87
CA GLY A 181 0.66 -17.75 -19.98
C GLY A 181 0.04 -17.02 -18.80
N ILE A 182 0.84 -16.73 -17.77
CA ILE A 182 0.46 -15.87 -16.64
C ILE A 182 1.08 -14.49 -16.87
N PHE A 183 0.31 -13.43 -16.62
CA PHE A 183 0.85 -12.07 -16.67
C PHE A 183 0.14 -11.12 -15.70
N LEU A 184 0.88 -10.07 -15.31
CA LEU A 184 0.37 -8.91 -14.58
C LEU A 184 0.79 -7.64 -15.32
N ASP A 185 -0.15 -6.75 -15.60
CA ASP A 185 0.12 -5.41 -16.12
C ASP A 185 -0.05 -4.40 -14.99
N VAL A 186 1.07 -3.81 -14.55
CA VAL A 186 1.16 -3.00 -13.34
C VAL A 186 1.44 -1.54 -13.70
N GLU A 187 0.72 -0.60 -13.08
CA GLU A 187 1.00 0.83 -13.25
C GLU A 187 2.23 1.21 -12.42
N PRO A 188 3.30 1.74 -13.05
CA PRO A 188 4.61 1.83 -12.41
C PRO A 188 4.66 2.81 -11.24
N THR A 189 3.87 3.88 -11.28
CA THR A 189 3.99 4.94 -10.27
C THR A 189 3.38 4.52 -8.93
N THR A 190 2.23 3.86 -8.97
CA THR A 190 1.45 3.44 -7.79
C THR A 190 1.70 1.99 -7.40
N GLY A 191 2.19 1.17 -8.33
CA GLY A 191 2.37 -0.28 -8.16
C GLY A 191 1.06 -1.07 -8.26
N VAL A 192 -0.06 -0.45 -8.64
CA VAL A 192 -1.37 -1.12 -8.72
C VAL A 192 -1.46 -1.98 -9.99
N THR A 193 -1.89 -3.23 -9.83
CA THR A 193 -2.18 -4.13 -10.96
C THR A 193 -3.48 -3.69 -11.64
N MET A 194 -3.41 -3.38 -12.93
CA MET A 194 -4.54 -2.86 -13.72
C MET A 194 -5.19 -3.93 -14.59
N ARG A 195 -4.43 -4.95 -14.97
CA ARG A 195 -4.90 -6.11 -15.73
C ARG A 195 -4.05 -7.32 -15.36
N ALA A 196 -4.66 -8.46 -15.16
CA ALA A 196 -3.98 -9.68 -14.79
C ALA A 196 -4.71 -10.90 -15.36
N ALA A 197 -3.95 -11.96 -15.62
CA ALA A 197 -4.51 -13.29 -15.83
C ALA A 197 -3.59 -14.33 -15.19
N LYS A 198 -4.11 -15.04 -14.19
CA LYS A 198 -3.51 -16.22 -13.57
C LYS A 198 -4.20 -17.44 -14.15
N ARG A 199 -3.43 -18.39 -14.66
CA ARG A 199 -3.92 -19.58 -15.35
C ARG A 199 -3.19 -20.79 -14.83
N LEU A 200 -3.92 -21.74 -14.26
CA LEU A 200 -3.35 -22.94 -13.68
C LEU A 200 -4.16 -24.15 -14.11
N GLN A 201 -3.45 -25.23 -14.40
CA GLN A 201 -4.00 -26.54 -14.72
C GLN A 201 -3.68 -27.51 -13.59
N LEU A 202 -4.73 -28.10 -13.03
CA LEU A 202 -4.61 -29.18 -12.06
C LEU A 202 -4.58 -30.51 -12.81
N SER A 203 -3.58 -31.33 -12.49
CA SER A 203 -3.35 -32.64 -13.07
C SER A 203 -3.09 -33.66 -11.97
N SER A 204 -3.32 -34.94 -12.25
CA SER A 204 -3.00 -36.02 -11.33
C SER A 204 -2.35 -37.19 -12.04
N GLN A 205 -1.39 -37.81 -11.37
CA GLN A 205 -0.75 -39.02 -11.87
C GLN A 205 -1.61 -40.24 -11.53
N LEU A 206 -1.96 -41.02 -12.56
CA LEU A 206 -2.58 -42.33 -12.37
C LEU A 206 -1.56 -43.30 -11.75
N THR A 207 -1.74 -43.59 -10.47
CA THR A 207 -0.93 -44.56 -9.73
C THR A 207 -1.22 -45.99 -10.20
N THR A 208 -0.30 -46.92 -9.94
CA THR A 208 -0.47 -48.34 -10.32
C THR A 208 -1.75 -48.95 -9.74
N SER A 209 -2.09 -48.62 -8.49
CA SER A 209 -3.31 -49.10 -7.82
C SER A 209 -4.59 -48.49 -8.39
N ALA A 210 -4.57 -47.21 -8.77
CA ALA A 210 -5.69 -46.57 -9.46
C ALA A 210 -5.90 -47.19 -10.85
N ARG A 211 -4.81 -47.43 -11.59
CA ARG A 211 -4.86 -48.07 -12.92
C ARG A 211 -5.42 -49.48 -12.89
N SER A 212 -5.01 -50.32 -11.94
CA SER A 212 -5.53 -51.69 -11.85
C SER A 212 -7.04 -51.75 -11.59
N THR A 213 -7.61 -50.69 -11.04
CA THR A 213 -9.02 -50.61 -10.64
C THR A 213 -9.89 -49.90 -11.67
N LEU A 214 -9.42 -48.77 -12.21
CA LEU A 214 -10.20 -47.91 -13.09
C LEU A 214 -9.96 -48.22 -14.57
N GLU A 215 -8.69 -48.36 -14.96
CA GLU A 215 -8.29 -48.42 -16.37
C GLU A 215 -7.13 -49.41 -16.57
N PRO A 216 -7.38 -50.73 -16.46
CA PRO A 216 -6.34 -51.75 -16.46
C PRO A 216 -5.58 -51.86 -17.78
N PHE A 217 -6.12 -51.29 -18.87
CA PHE A 217 -5.51 -51.28 -20.19
C PHE A 217 -4.41 -50.23 -20.35
N ILE A 218 -4.39 -49.20 -19.50
CA ILE A 218 -3.31 -48.21 -19.49
C ILE A 218 -2.08 -48.87 -18.86
N ARG A 219 -0.99 -49.01 -19.63
CA ARG A 219 0.24 -49.73 -19.19
C ARG A 219 1.34 -48.82 -18.63
N ASN A 220 1.36 -47.55 -19.01
CA ASN A 220 2.36 -46.57 -18.56
C ASN A 220 1.78 -45.62 -17.51
N SER A 221 2.64 -45.07 -16.65
CA SER A 221 2.20 -43.99 -15.76
C SER A 221 1.87 -42.77 -16.61
N LEU A 222 0.68 -42.19 -16.39
CA LEU A 222 0.20 -41.03 -17.12
C LEU A 222 -0.16 -39.93 -16.12
N ILE A 223 0.18 -38.70 -16.48
CA ILE A 223 -0.24 -37.51 -15.75
C ILE A 223 -1.41 -36.93 -16.55
N LEU A 224 -2.62 -37.11 -16.02
CA LEU A 224 -3.84 -36.67 -16.69
C LEU A 224 -4.22 -35.27 -16.22
N PRO A 225 -4.49 -34.34 -17.15
CA PRO A 225 -5.08 -33.07 -16.78
C PRO A 225 -6.52 -33.31 -16.32
N ILE A 226 -6.92 -32.67 -15.22
CA ILE A 226 -8.28 -32.76 -14.67
C ILE A 226 -9.09 -31.56 -15.18
N PHE A 227 -8.61 -30.36 -14.90
CA PHE A 227 -9.15 -29.11 -15.41
C PHE A 227 -8.09 -28.02 -15.38
N TRP A 228 -8.33 -26.93 -16.09
CA TRP A 228 -7.61 -25.68 -15.90
C TRP A 228 -8.61 -24.56 -15.62
N ALA A 229 -8.15 -23.53 -14.94
CA ALA A 229 -8.95 -22.37 -14.60
C ALA A 229 -8.17 -21.09 -14.88
N GLU A 230 -8.91 -20.04 -15.26
CA GLU A 230 -8.42 -18.68 -15.38
C GLU A 230 -9.03 -17.83 -14.27
N GLU A 231 -8.17 -17.13 -13.54
CA GLU A 231 -8.55 -15.98 -12.72
C GLU A 231 -7.98 -14.73 -13.40
N ALA A 232 -8.85 -13.94 -14.01
CA ALA A 232 -8.47 -12.73 -14.71
C ALA A 232 -9.22 -11.52 -14.18
N SER A 233 -8.55 -10.38 -14.19
CA SER A 233 -9.14 -9.10 -13.83
C SER A 233 -8.63 -8.00 -14.76
N GLN A 234 -9.49 -7.02 -15.02
CA GLN A 234 -9.11 -5.85 -15.78
C GLN A 234 -9.92 -4.65 -15.29
N VAL A 235 -9.23 -3.54 -15.08
CA VAL A 235 -9.86 -2.25 -14.77
C VAL A 235 -10.88 -1.87 -15.86
N SER A 236 -12.04 -1.36 -15.45
CA SER A 236 -13.03 -0.85 -16.40
C SER A 236 -12.62 0.53 -16.94
N GLY A 237 -13.16 0.94 -18.09
CA GLY A 237 -12.89 2.27 -18.65
C GLY A 237 -13.24 3.42 -17.69
N VAL A 238 -14.31 3.24 -16.89
CA VAL A 238 -14.72 4.22 -15.85
C VAL A 238 -13.70 4.28 -14.72
N GLN A 239 -13.27 3.12 -14.20
CA GLN A 239 -12.26 3.05 -13.14
C GLN A 239 -10.91 3.62 -13.62
N ALA A 240 -10.52 3.34 -14.87
CA ALA A 240 -9.30 3.88 -15.46
C ALA A 240 -9.36 5.40 -15.61
N ALA A 241 -10.52 5.96 -16.01
CA ALA A 241 -10.71 7.40 -16.07
C ALA A 241 -10.62 8.05 -14.68
N LEU A 242 -11.25 7.45 -13.68
CA LEU A 242 -11.17 7.91 -12.28
C LEU A 242 -9.73 7.86 -11.77
N PHE A 243 -9.01 6.77 -12.02
CA PHE A 243 -7.60 6.62 -11.66
C PHE A 243 -6.75 7.73 -12.29
N ARG A 244 -6.85 7.95 -13.60
CA ARG A 244 -6.08 9.01 -14.30
C ARG A 244 -6.41 10.39 -13.74
N SER A 245 -7.69 10.69 -13.54
CA SER A 245 -8.12 12.00 -13.05
C SER A 245 -7.66 12.30 -11.62
N SER A 246 -7.48 11.27 -10.78
CA SER A 246 -7.03 11.43 -9.40
C SER A 246 -5.50 11.37 -9.30
N VAL A 247 -4.92 10.26 -9.72
CA VAL A 247 -3.50 9.95 -9.55
C VAL A 247 -2.62 10.82 -10.44
N TYR A 248 -2.84 10.81 -11.75
CA TYR A 248 -1.98 11.56 -12.66
C TYR A 248 -2.15 13.08 -12.50
N THR A 249 -3.36 13.57 -12.26
CA THR A 249 -3.57 14.98 -11.94
C THR A 249 -2.83 15.40 -10.67
N ALA A 250 -2.91 14.61 -9.59
CA ALA A 250 -2.18 14.89 -8.35
C ALA A 250 -0.66 14.88 -8.59
N GLN A 251 -0.15 13.91 -9.33
CA GLN A 251 1.27 13.84 -9.70
C GLN A 251 1.72 15.05 -10.52
N HIS A 252 0.91 15.48 -11.49
CA HIS A 252 1.19 16.69 -12.27
C HIS A 252 1.23 17.94 -11.37
N ILE A 253 0.29 18.08 -10.42
CA ILE A 253 0.28 19.20 -9.46
C ILE A 253 1.54 19.16 -8.59
N VAL A 254 1.88 18.02 -7.98
CA VAL A 254 3.06 17.87 -7.14
C VAL A 254 4.34 18.17 -7.92
N THR A 255 4.44 17.65 -9.14
CA THR A 255 5.59 17.88 -10.02
C THR A 255 5.69 19.35 -10.42
N ALA A 256 4.57 20.00 -10.74
CA ALA A 256 4.54 21.43 -11.03
C ALA A 256 4.98 22.26 -9.82
N VAL A 257 4.39 22.02 -8.64
CA VAL A 257 4.76 22.73 -7.40
C VAL A 257 6.25 22.56 -7.11
N ARG A 258 6.79 21.35 -7.20
CA ARG A 258 8.21 21.08 -7.02
C ARG A 258 9.07 21.81 -8.04
N THR A 259 8.69 21.78 -9.31
CA THR A 259 9.46 22.40 -10.40
C THR A 259 9.47 23.92 -10.30
N TRP A 260 8.35 24.54 -9.90
CA TRP A 260 8.20 25.99 -9.84
C TRP A 260 8.57 26.62 -8.49
N SER A 261 8.52 25.86 -7.39
CA SER A 261 8.85 26.39 -6.04
C SER A 261 10.31 26.81 -5.91
N TYR A 262 11.26 26.01 -6.38
CA TYR A 262 12.69 26.35 -6.34
C TYR A 262 13.05 27.62 -7.14
N PRO A 263 12.67 27.78 -8.42
CA PRO A 263 12.97 29.00 -9.17
C PRO A 263 12.21 30.21 -8.61
N ALA A 264 10.97 30.06 -8.12
CA ALA A 264 10.24 31.14 -7.46
C ALA A 264 10.96 31.63 -6.19
N ALA A 265 11.46 30.71 -5.36
CA ALA A 265 12.25 31.06 -4.18
C ALA A 265 13.58 31.74 -4.55
N ALA A 266 14.27 31.26 -5.58
CA ALA A 266 15.50 31.88 -6.08
C ALA A 266 15.27 33.30 -6.61
N ALA A 267 14.20 33.51 -7.39
CA ALA A 267 13.82 34.83 -7.88
C ALA A 267 13.47 35.78 -6.72
N ALA A 268 12.73 35.31 -5.71
CA ALA A 268 12.40 36.09 -4.52
C ALA A 268 13.66 36.51 -3.74
N MET A 269 14.63 35.62 -3.57
CA MET A 269 15.92 35.96 -2.95
C MET A 269 16.69 36.99 -3.78
N ALA A 270 16.76 36.83 -5.09
CA ALA A 270 17.46 37.77 -5.97
C ALA A 270 16.84 39.18 -5.88
N LEU A 271 15.51 39.28 -5.85
CA LEU A 271 14.79 40.54 -5.67
C LEU A 271 15.06 41.16 -4.29
N ALA A 272 15.10 40.35 -3.22
CA ALA A 272 15.42 40.83 -1.88
C ALA A 272 16.86 41.39 -1.78
N VAL A 273 17.84 40.70 -2.37
CA VAL A 273 19.24 41.18 -2.44
C VAL A 273 19.33 42.47 -3.23
N LEU A 274 18.64 42.55 -4.38
CA LEU A 274 18.59 43.77 -5.18
C LEU A 274 17.99 44.94 -4.36
N ALA A 275 16.87 44.73 -3.68
CA ALA A 275 16.24 45.74 -2.85
C ALA A 275 17.16 46.23 -1.72
N LEU A 276 17.84 45.31 -1.03
CA LEU A 276 18.83 45.65 0.01
C LEU A 276 20.02 46.44 -0.55
N SER A 277 20.50 46.08 -1.75
CA SER A 277 21.59 46.81 -2.40
C SER A 277 21.18 48.24 -2.79
N VAL A 278 19.97 48.42 -3.33
CA VAL A 278 19.41 49.74 -3.68
C VAL A 278 19.21 50.59 -2.42
N ALA A 279 18.64 50.01 -1.36
CA ALA A 279 18.47 50.70 -0.09
C ALA A 279 19.82 51.13 0.53
N GLY A 280 20.85 50.27 0.43
CA GLY A 280 22.22 50.59 0.84
C GLY A 280 22.81 51.77 0.06
N VAL A 281 22.64 51.80 -1.26
CA VAL A 281 23.10 52.90 -2.12
C VAL A 281 22.36 54.22 -1.81
N LEU A 282 21.03 54.18 -1.67
CA LEU A 282 20.23 55.36 -1.34
C LEU A 282 20.56 55.90 0.06
N GLY A 283 20.76 55.02 1.04
CA GLY A 283 21.21 55.41 2.38
C GLY A 283 22.61 56.03 2.38
N ALA A 284 23.53 55.50 1.58
CA ALA A 284 24.87 56.08 1.40
C ALA A 284 24.82 57.46 0.72
N GLN A 285 23.93 57.66 -0.26
CA GLN A 285 23.72 58.96 -0.90
C GLN A 285 23.11 60.00 0.05
N GLN A 286 22.16 59.60 0.90
CA GLN A 286 21.61 60.49 1.94
C GLN A 286 22.67 60.88 2.98
N ARG A 287 23.55 59.96 3.39
CA ARG A 287 24.67 60.27 4.29
C ARG A 287 25.73 61.17 3.65
N ARG A 288 25.85 61.16 2.32
CA ARG A 288 26.75 62.05 1.55
C ARG A 288 26.14 63.42 1.24
N ARG A 289 24.87 63.70 1.57
CA ARG A 289 24.34 65.08 1.49
C ARG A 289 25.01 65.94 2.58
N PRO A 290 25.74 67.01 2.23
CA PRO A 290 26.33 67.89 3.22
C PRO A 290 25.23 68.59 4.01
N GLN A 291 25.38 68.63 5.35
CA GLN A 291 24.57 69.49 6.21
C GLN A 291 24.72 70.93 5.71
N ARG A 292 23.60 71.59 5.35
CA ARG A 292 23.59 73.05 5.13
C ARG A 292 24.08 73.71 6.43
N PRO A 293 25.07 74.63 6.39
CA PRO A 293 25.47 75.35 7.58
C PRO A 293 24.27 76.17 8.08
N ALA A 294 23.98 76.04 9.38
CA ALA A 294 23.02 76.90 10.06
C ALA A 294 23.50 78.35 9.92
N SER A 295 22.69 79.19 9.27
CA SER A 295 22.93 80.63 9.23
C SER A 295 22.70 81.20 10.62
N LEU A 296 23.78 81.66 11.25
CA LEU A 296 23.76 82.56 12.40
C LEU A 296 23.04 83.85 11.98
N SER A 297 21.87 84.09 12.57
CA SER A 297 21.27 85.42 12.61
C SER A 297 21.33 85.90 14.05
N ALA A 298 22.19 86.89 14.29
CA ALA A 298 22.35 87.55 15.57
C ALA A 298 21.62 88.90 15.58
N GLY A 299 20.90 89.15 16.67
CA GLY A 299 20.44 90.45 17.16
C GLY A 299 19.04 90.84 16.70
N ASN A 300 18.16 91.42 17.51
CA ASN A 300 18.09 91.83 18.92
C ASN A 300 16.62 92.36 19.02
N THR A 301 15.83 92.27 20.09
CA THR A 301 15.97 92.92 21.40
C THR A 301 14.81 92.48 22.31
N ASP A 302 15.00 92.74 23.61
CA ASP A 302 13.99 92.98 24.66
C ASP A 302 13.17 91.76 25.14
N GLY A 303 13.09 91.42 26.42
CA GLY A 303 13.55 92.03 27.65
C GLY A 303 12.77 91.40 28.82
N ILE A 304 13.45 91.26 29.96
CA ILE A 304 12.88 91.33 31.33
C ILE A 304 12.14 90.10 31.90
N ASP A 305 12.85 89.52 32.88
CA ASP A 305 12.46 89.06 34.23
C ASP A 305 11.66 87.78 34.52
N THR A 306 12.44 86.80 35.01
CA THR A 306 12.35 86.07 36.28
C THR A 306 11.06 85.36 36.70
N ASN A 307 11.20 84.03 36.77
CA ASN A 307 10.85 83.13 37.89
C ASN A 307 9.56 83.37 38.67
N GLY A 308 8.72 82.32 38.70
CA GLY A 308 8.11 81.91 39.96
C GLY A 308 6.72 81.31 39.86
N ALA A 309 6.68 79.98 39.98
CA ALA A 309 5.72 79.24 40.82
C ALA A 309 4.19 79.39 40.58
N ARG A 310 3.64 78.26 40.10
CA ARG A 310 2.63 77.44 40.80
C ARG A 310 1.19 77.99 40.98
N ARG A 311 0.25 77.09 40.63
CA ARG A 311 -1.09 76.81 41.17
C ARG A 311 -2.31 77.26 40.36
N ASP A 312 -3.02 76.22 39.93
CA ASP A 312 -4.42 75.90 40.24
C ASP A 312 -5.56 76.88 39.87
N ALA A 313 -6.38 76.34 38.96
CA ALA A 313 -7.82 76.17 39.08
C ALA A 313 -8.76 77.28 38.56
N ILE A 314 -9.69 76.85 37.69
CA ILE A 314 -11.17 76.79 37.89
C ILE A 314 -11.88 76.85 36.50
N ARG A 315 -12.85 75.94 36.29
CA ARG A 315 -13.78 75.88 35.14
C ARG A 315 -14.81 77.03 35.16
N PRO A 316 -15.59 77.29 34.08
CA PRO A 316 -16.97 76.75 34.10
C PRO A 316 -17.63 76.37 32.74
N PHE A 317 -18.56 75.41 32.87
CA PHE A 317 -19.88 75.20 32.24
C PHE A 317 -20.12 74.89 30.73
N ALA A 318 -21.00 73.89 30.54
CA ALA A 318 -21.54 73.27 29.32
C ALA A 318 -22.81 73.99 28.76
N PRO A 319 -23.50 73.52 27.68
CA PRO A 319 -24.45 72.39 27.79
C PRO A 319 -24.62 71.47 26.54
N VAL A 320 -25.37 70.38 26.73
CA VAL A 320 -25.80 69.31 25.79
C VAL A 320 -27.32 69.42 25.51
N PRO A 321 -27.85 68.87 24.39
CA PRO A 321 -29.20 68.29 24.33
C PRO A 321 -29.26 66.81 23.82
N PRO A 322 -30.42 66.10 23.96
CA PRO A 322 -30.53 64.75 24.54
C PRO A 322 -30.89 63.59 23.55
N PRO A 323 -31.09 62.32 24.03
CA PRO A 323 -31.16 61.09 23.21
C PRO A 323 -32.60 60.57 23.02
N PRO A 324 -32.79 59.44 22.30
CA PRO A 324 -33.90 58.53 22.59
C PRO A 324 -33.44 57.19 23.20
N THR A 325 -33.85 57.03 24.45
CA THR A 325 -34.51 55.90 25.13
C THR A 325 -34.38 54.46 24.58
N SER A 326 -33.96 53.60 25.49
CA SER A 326 -33.91 52.12 25.46
C SER A 326 -35.27 51.42 25.64
N ALA A 327 -35.42 50.28 24.96
CA ALA A 327 -36.21 49.10 25.33
C ALA A 327 -35.77 47.98 24.36
N GLN A 328 -35.48 46.71 24.66
CA GLN A 328 -35.63 45.79 25.79
C GLN A 328 -34.76 44.56 25.41
N THR A 329 -33.79 44.11 26.21
CA THR A 329 -33.83 43.00 27.19
C THR A 329 -33.21 41.68 26.67
N VAL A 330 -32.53 40.97 27.61
CA VAL A 330 -32.11 39.55 27.66
C VAL A 330 -30.73 39.26 27.01
N VAL A 331 -29.60 39.20 27.75
CA VAL A 331 -29.10 38.11 28.65
C VAL A 331 -28.88 36.80 27.84
N ALA A 332 -27.78 36.03 27.83
CA ALA A 332 -26.60 35.87 28.66
C ALA A 332 -25.50 35.13 27.87
N SER A 333 -24.25 35.53 28.13
CA SER A 333 -23.07 34.72 28.46
C SER A 333 -22.98 33.22 28.09
N SER A 334 -21.91 32.89 27.34
CA SER A 334 -20.77 32.06 27.77
C SER A 334 -21.01 30.67 28.40
N SER A 335 -20.49 29.69 27.66
CA SER A 335 -19.63 28.58 28.12
C SER A 335 -20.26 27.31 28.71
N ALA A 336 -20.05 26.25 27.92
CA ALA A 336 -19.33 25.03 28.29
C ALA A 336 -20.09 23.86 28.94
N MET A 337 -19.90 22.72 28.27
CA MET A 337 -19.46 21.43 28.81
C MET A 337 -20.53 20.35 29.02
N GLY A 338 -20.24 19.16 28.45
CA GLY A 338 -20.90 17.90 28.77
C GLY A 338 -21.30 17.08 27.54
N MET A 339 -20.32 16.51 26.81
CA MET A 339 -20.10 15.06 26.72
C MET A 339 -21.37 14.20 26.52
N ARG A 340 -21.47 13.55 25.34
CA ARG A 340 -21.51 12.09 25.24
C ARG A 340 -21.35 11.62 23.79
N SER A 341 -20.61 10.52 23.68
CA SER A 341 -20.26 9.76 22.48
C SER A 341 -21.44 9.34 21.61
N ALA A 342 -21.23 9.40 20.29
CA ALA A 342 -21.74 8.45 19.30
C ALA A 342 -20.67 8.43 18.18
N ALA A 343 -19.77 7.45 18.13
CA ALA A 343 -20.01 6.11 17.57
C ALA A 343 -20.81 6.20 16.26
N LEU A 344 -20.14 6.56 15.16
CA LEU A 344 -20.64 6.22 13.82
C LEU A 344 -20.38 4.73 13.62
N ALA A 345 -21.46 3.95 13.74
CA ALA A 345 -21.51 2.57 13.29
C ALA A 345 -21.59 2.52 11.75
N PRO A 346 -21.12 1.41 11.13
CA PRO A 346 -20.93 1.29 9.70
C PRO A 346 -22.27 1.18 8.97
N ALA A 347 -22.34 1.77 7.77
CA ALA A 347 -23.44 1.56 6.85
C ALA A 347 -23.49 0.08 6.46
N ALA A 348 -24.66 -0.51 6.68
CA ALA A 348 -24.97 -1.91 6.43
C ALA A 348 -24.75 -2.26 4.95
N ALA A 349 -24.11 -3.42 4.77
CA ALA A 349 -24.09 -4.17 3.54
C ALA A 349 -25.51 -4.61 3.18
N ASP A 350 -26.00 -4.19 2.03
CA ASP A 350 -27.07 -4.89 1.32
C ASP A 350 -26.98 -4.57 -0.17
N SER A 351 -26.05 -5.24 -0.84
CA SER A 351 -26.13 -5.53 -2.26
C SER A 351 -25.27 -6.76 -2.50
N ALA A 352 -25.90 -7.92 -2.52
CA ALA A 352 -25.31 -9.15 -3.02
C ALA A 352 -24.84 -8.88 -4.45
N GLY A 353 -23.54 -8.63 -4.62
CA GLY A 353 -22.87 -8.69 -5.90
C GLY A 353 -22.86 -10.14 -6.33
N GLU A 354 -23.76 -10.48 -7.24
CA GLU A 354 -23.77 -11.75 -7.94
C GLU A 354 -22.40 -11.92 -8.64
N ILE A 355 -21.56 -12.79 -8.11
CA ILE A 355 -20.38 -13.29 -8.82
C ILE A 355 -20.93 -14.16 -9.95
N THR A 356 -21.09 -13.56 -11.12
CA THR A 356 -21.39 -14.29 -12.35
C THR A 356 -20.09 -14.97 -12.78
N MET A 357 -19.96 -16.28 -12.47
CA MET A 357 -19.06 -17.15 -13.22
C MET A 357 -19.60 -17.22 -14.65
N ASP A 358 -19.03 -16.43 -15.55
CA ASP A 358 -19.28 -16.58 -16.98
C ASP A 358 -18.50 -17.81 -17.46
N VAL A 359 -19.15 -18.97 -17.40
CA VAL A 359 -18.65 -20.20 -18.04
C VAL A 359 -18.76 -19.97 -19.54
N ARG A 360 -17.69 -19.49 -20.17
CA ARG A 360 -17.54 -19.58 -21.62
C ARG A 360 -17.36 -21.05 -21.98
N GLU A 361 -18.45 -21.71 -22.36
CA GLU A 361 -18.38 -22.92 -23.17
C GLU A 361 -17.91 -22.52 -24.56
N ASP A 362 -16.62 -22.73 -24.84
CA ASP A 362 -16.12 -22.75 -26.21
C ASP A 362 -16.68 -24.01 -26.88
N GLY A 363 -17.89 -23.88 -27.43
CA GLY A 363 -18.61 -24.94 -28.12
C GLY A 363 -17.95 -25.29 -29.45
N GLU A 364 -17.07 -26.30 -29.44
CA GLU A 364 -16.84 -27.15 -30.61
C GLU A 364 -17.73 -28.39 -30.46
N GLY A 365 -18.85 -28.39 -31.20
CA GLY A 365 -19.80 -29.49 -31.21
C GLY A 365 -19.16 -30.75 -31.79
N PHE A 366 -18.98 -31.76 -30.94
CA PHE A 366 -18.69 -33.12 -31.39
C PHE A 366 -19.95 -33.75 -31.98
N GLY A 367 -20.04 -33.71 -33.31
CA GLY A 367 -20.97 -34.54 -34.07
C GLY A 367 -20.58 -36.00 -33.94
N LEU A 368 -21.42 -36.80 -33.30
CA LEU A 368 -21.38 -38.25 -33.36
C LEU A 368 -21.59 -38.71 -34.81
N VAL A 369 -20.51 -39.10 -35.49
CA VAL A 369 -20.60 -39.92 -36.70
C VAL A 369 -20.66 -41.37 -36.25
N ARG A 370 -21.85 -41.95 -36.36
CA ARG A 370 -22.04 -43.41 -36.39
C ARG A 370 -21.60 -43.89 -37.77
N ASP A 371 -20.67 -44.84 -37.79
CA ASP A 371 -20.63 -45.93 -38.75
C ASP A 371 -20.37 -47.25 -37.99
#